data_AF-A0A4Q0P4K9-F1
#
_entry.id   AF-A0A4Q0P4K9-F1
#
_cell.length_a   1.000
_cell.length_b   1.000
_cell.length_c   1.000
_cell.angle_alpha   90.00
_cell.angle_beta   90.00
_cell.angle_gamma   90.00
#
_symmetry.space_group_name_H-M   'P 1'
#
loop_
_entity.id
_entity.type
_entity.pdbx_description
1 polymer ?
#
loop_
_entity_poly.entity_id
_entity_poly.type
_entity_poly.pdbx_seq_one_letter_code
_entity_poly.pdbx_strand_id
1 'polypeptide(L)'
;MNYLFLVAFIFTSYCAQAQNFSGNYNQIINIDDGGVIVYELTLNPSGRFEFHFYRKLICKICKEENQYGKGTWRQEGKYIFFTTESTDLNENYTLDFTNSKARFHKSETNLLFTESNIYWIEKKQLAKL
;
A
#
# COMPACT_ATOMS: atom_id res chain seq x y z
N MET A 1 -8.35 53.93 20.15
CA MET A 1 -7.17 53.05 20.07
C MET A 1 -7.69 51.66 19.72
N ASN A 2 -7.97 51.46 18.43
CA ASN A 2 -8.49 50.21 17.89
C ASN A 2 -7.34 49.50 17.21
N TYR A 3 -7.21 48.18 17.43
CA TYR A 3 -6.93 47.13 16.45
C TYR A 3 -6.61 45.87 17.26
N LEU A 4 -7.66 45.17 17.72
CA LEU A 4 -7.50 43.80 18.22
C LEU A 4 -7.40 42.89 16.98
N PHE A 5 -6.17 42.46 16.67
CA PHE A 5 -5.88 41.55 15.56
C PHE A 5 -6.48 40.17 15.88
N LEU A 6 -7.47 39.76 15.09
CA LEU A 6 -8.08 38.44 15.13
C LEU A 6 -7.37 37.56 14.09
N VAL A 7 -6.35 36.82 14.51
CA VAL A 7 -5.65 35.85 13.63
C VAL A 7 -6.38 34.51 13.75
N ALA A 8 -7.31 34.27 12.83
CA ALA A 8 -7.88 32.95 12.61
C ALA A 8 -6.84 32.08 11.87
N PHE A 9 -6.24 31.13 12.59
CA PHE A 9 -5.41 30.08 12.00
C PHE A 9 -6.36 29.06 11.34
N ILE A 10 -6.71 29.27 10.08
CA ILE A 10 -7.43 28.27 9.29
C ILE A 10 -6.41 27.25 8.77
N PHE A 11 -6.05 26.28 9.61
CA PHE A 11 -5.41 25.03 9.16
C PHE A 11 -6.48 23.96 8.97
N THR A 12 -7.26 24.12 7.91
CA THR A 12 -8.09 23.05 7.35
C THR A 12 -7.84 23.13 5.84
N SER A 13 -7.51 22.09 5.08
CA SER A 13 -7.79 20.66 5.22
C SER A 13 -7.01 19.95 4.10
N TYR A 14 -6.05 19.08 4.43
CA TYR A 14 -5.40 18.20 3.42
C TYR A 14 -5.76 16.71 3.57
N CYS A 15 -6.53 16.31 4.59
CA CYS A 15 -6.83 14.89 4.84
C CYS A 15 -8.10 14.34 4.18
N ALA A 16 -8.90 15.14 3.47
CA ALA A 16 -10.16 14.65 2.91
C ALA A 16 -9.98 13.67 1.74
N GLN A 17 -8.87 13.76 1.00
CA GLN A 17 -8.62 12.89 -0.17
C GLN A 17 -8.12 11.51 0.26
N ALA A 18 -7.21 11.43 1.25
CA ALA A 18 -6.67 10.16 1.74
C ALA A 18 -7.74 9.24 2.37
N GLN A 19 -8.82 9.81 2.92
CA GLN A 19 -9.81 9.05 3.67
C GLN A 19 -10.56 8.01 2.80
N ASN A 20 -10.86 8.33 1.53
CA ASN A 20 -11.62 7.43 0.64
C ASN A 20 -10.78 6.23 0.15
N PHE A 21 -9.47 6.42 0.00
CA PHE A 21 -8.54 5.42 -0.54
C PHE A 21 -7.76 4.69 0.54
N SER A 22 -7.82 5.14 1.79
CA SER A 22 -7.35 4.37 2.93
C SER A 22 -8.16 3.08 3.09
N GLY A 23 -7.52 2.05 3.63
CA GLY A 23 -8.13 0.76 3.88
C GLY A 23 -7.17 -0.41 3.70
N ASN A 24 -7.71 -1.61 3.85
CA ASN A 24 -7.00 -2.85 3.63
C ASN A 24 -7.36 -3.41 2.26
N TYR A 25 -6.36 -3.95 1.59
CA TYR A 25 -6.47 -4.53 0.28
C TYR A 25 -5.80 -5.89 0.29
N ASN A 26 -6.38 -6.87 -0.40
CA ASN A 26 -5.74 -8.16 -0.53
C ASN A 26 -5.99 -8.84 -1.87
N GLN A 27 -5.20 -9.87 -2.12
CA GLN A 27 -5.46 -10.88 -3.12
C GLN A 27 -4.99 -12.22 -2.57
N ILE A 28 -5.87 -13.22 -2.62
CA ILE A 28 -5.57 -14.59 -2.22
C ILE A 28 -5.63 -15.46 -3.47
N ILE A 29 -4.58 -16.21 -3.71
CA ILE A 29 -4.48 -17.17 -4.81
C ILE A 29 -4.31 -18.55 -4.18
N ASN A 30 -5.34 -19.37 -4.30
CA ASN A 30 -5.25 -20.77 -3.92
C ASN A 30 -4.52 -21.54 -5.03
N ILE A 31 -3.58 -22.37 -4.62
CA ILE A 31 -2.84 -23.30 -5.47
C ILE A 31 -3.34 -24.70 -5.15
N ASP A 32 -3.25 -25.61 -6.12
CA ASP A 32 -3.58 -27.02 -5.94
C ASP A 32 -2.89 -27.62 -4.70
N ASP A 33 -3.50 -28.70 -4.20
CA ASP A 33 -3.06 -29.43 -3.01
C ASP A 33 -3.02 -28.62 -1.71
N GLY A 34 -3.62 -27.41 -1.69
CA GLY A 34 -3.74 -26.55 -0.51
C GLY A 34 -2.62 -25.52 -0.37
N GLY A 35 -1.85 -25.27 -1.44
CA GLY A 35 -0.91 -24.13 -1.46
C GLY A 35 -1.65 -22.80 -1.53
N VAL A 36 -0.97 -21.71 -1.14
CA VAL A 36 -1.55 -20.37 -1.16
C VAL A 36 -0.50 -19.28 -1.39
N ILE A 37 -0.90 -18.24 -2.10
CA ILE A 37 -0.16 -16.97 -2.16
C ILE A 37 -1.11 -15.85 -1.71
N VAL A 38 -0.66 -15.03 -0.77
CA VAL A 38 -1.41 -13.92 -0.21
C VAL A 38 -0.61 -12.63 -0.40
N TYR A 39 -1.32 -11.60 -0.87
CA TYR A 39 -0.84 -10.24 -0.94
C TYR A 39 -1.73 -9.39 -0.05
N GLU A 40 -1.16 -8.64 0.87
CA GLU A 40 -1.87 -7.74 1.78
C GLU A 40 -1.23 -6.36 1.72
N LEU A 41 -2.06 -5.33 1.62
CA LEU A 41 -1.66 -3.93 1.62
C LEU A 41 -2.61 -3.13 2.50
N THR A 42 -2.05 -2.39 3.44
CA THR A 42 -2.78 -1.41 4.23
C THR A 42 -2.35 -0.01 3.83
N LEU A 43 -3.30 0.82 3.40
CA LEU A 43 -3.13 2.25 3.17
C LEU A 43 -3.71 3.00 4.39
N ASN A 44 -2.86 3.48 5.29
CA ASN A 44 -3.31 4.20 6.47
C ASN A 44 -3.71 5.64 6.12
N PRO A 45 -4.76 6.22 6.74
CA PRO A 45 -5.14 7.62 6.55
C PRO A 45 -4.03 8.64 6.87
N SER A 46 -3.02 8.24 7.64
CA SER A 46 -1.83 9.04 7.96
C SER A 46 -0.85 9.21 6.79
N GLY A 47 -1.11 8.56 5.64
CA GLY A 47 -0.20 8.55 4.50
C GLY A 47 0.92 7.50 4.63
N ARG A 48 0.80 6.56 5.57
CA ARG A 48 1.73 5.42 5.73
C ARG A 48 1.13 4.16 5.12
N PHE A 49 1.96 3.29 4.52
CA PHE A 49 1.52 1.97 4.07
C PHE A 49 2.33 0.85 4.70
N GLU A 50 1.70 -0.32 4.78
CA GLU A 50 2.35 -1.60 5.08
C GLU A 50 1.92 -2.63 4.06
N PHE A 51 2.86 -3.48 3.63
CA PHE A 51 2.65 -4.53 2.68
C PHE A 51 3.22 -5.84 3.20
N HIS A 52 2.48 -6.92 3.00
CA HIS A 52 2.87 -8.27 3.35
C HIS A 52 2.59 -9.23 2.19
N PHE A 53 3.63 -9.94 1.78
CA PHE A 53 3.53 -11.08 0.88
C PHE A 53 3.78 -12.36 1.67
N TYR A 54 2.85 -13.31 1.55
CA TYR A 54 2.98 -14.65 2.09
C TYR A 54 2.84 -15.69 0.98
N ARG A 55 3.70 -16.70 0.99
CA ARG A 55 3.59 -17.86 0.09
C ARG A 55 3.83 -19.15 0.84
N LYS A 56 2.93 -20.10 0.60
CA LYS A 56 3.05 -21.50 1.00
C LYS A 56 2.84 -22.40 -0.19
N LEU A 57 3.84 -23.22 -0.48
CA LEU A 57 3.79 -24.26 -1.51
C LEU A 57 3.81 -25.63 -0.85
N ILE A 58 3.01 -26.56 -1.36
CA ILE A 58 2.92 -27.92 -0.82
C ILE A 58 3.96 -28.78 -1.53
N CYS A 59 5.17 -28.83 -0.95
CA CYS A 59 6.23 -29.73 -1.40
C CYS A 59 7.18 -30.09 -0.25
N LYS A 60 7.85 -31.25 -0.34
CA LYS A 60 8.70 -31.79 0.75
C LYS A 60 9.80 -30.84 1.24
N ILE A 61 10.30 -29.97 0.36
CA ILE A 61 11.42 -29.07 0.64
C ILE A 61 11.01 -27.58 0.66
N CYS A 62 9.74 -27.29 0.36
CA CYS A 62 9.25 -25.93 0.27
C CYS A 62 9.17 -25.33 1.68
N LYS A 63 9.65 -24.10 1.81
CA LYS A 63 9.48 -23.30 3.02
C LYS A 63 8.43 -22.22 2.76
N GLU A 64 7.76 -21.81 3.81
CA GLU A 64 6.90 -20.64 3.76
C GLU A 64 7.76 -19.39 3.59
N GLU A 65 7.29 -18.46 2.77
CA GLU A 65 7.99 -17.21 2.48
C GLU A 65 7.15 -16.05 2.98
N ASN A 66 7.81 -15.13 3.66
CA ASN A 66 7.24 -13.87 4.11
C ASN A 66 8.14 -12.75 3.62
N GLN A 67 7.56 -11.72 3.00
CA GLN A 67 8.28 -10.53 2.59
C GLN A 67 7.44 -9.30 2.94
N TYR A 68 8.09 -8.30 3.54
CA TYR A 68 7.41 -7.12 4.05
C TYR A 68 7.97 -5.84 3.45
N GLY A 69 7.08 -4.88 3.21
CA GLY A 69 7.42 -3.52 2.79
C GLY A 69 6.64 -2.51 3.60
N LYS A 70 7.20 -1.33 3.78
CA LYS A 70 6.51 -0.20 4.40
C LYS A 70 7.04 1.12 3.86
N GLY A 71 6.30 2.19 4.14
CA GLY A 71 6.73 3.54 3.80
C GLY A 71 5.57 4.51 3.76
N THR A 72 5.65 5.48 2.87
CA THR A 72 4.60 6.47 2.65
C THR A 72 3.88 6.26 1.33
N TRP A 73 2.64 6.72 1.28
CA TRP A 73 1.85 6.76 0.06
C TRP A 73 1.17 8.12 -0.09
N ARG A 74 0.97 8.51 -1.34
CA ARG A 74 0.18 9.70 -1.68
C ARG A 74 -0.71 9.42 -2.87
N GLN A 75 -1.81 10.16 -2.95
CA GLN A 75 -2.76 10.08 -4.04
C GLN A 75 -2.62 11.28 -4.97
N GLU A 76 -2.68 11.04 -6.27
CA GLU A 76 -2.90 12.07 -7.29
C GLU A 76 -3.96 11.58 -8.29
N GLY A 77 -5.17 12.15 -8.23
CA GLY A 77 -6.30 11.68 -9.02
C GLY A 77 -6.65 10.22 -8.70
N LYS A 78 -6.48 9.31 -9.66
CA LYS A 78 -6.75 7.87 -9.48
C LYS A 78 -5.51 7.05 -9.15
N TYR A 79 -4.35 7.70 -9.04
CA TYR A 79 -3.08 7.03 -8.83
C TYR A 79 -2.64 7.13 -7.38
N ILE A 80 -2.05 6.05 -6.88
CA ILE A 80 -1.32 5.99 -5.62
C ILE A 80 0.15 5.82 -5.95
N PHE A 81 0.98 6.65 -5.34
CA PHE A 81 2.42 6.59 -5.45
C PHE A 81 2.99 6.14 -4.12
N PHE A 82 3.95 5.22 -4.17
CA PHE A 82 4.60 4.66 -3.01
C PHE A 82 6.03 5.16 -2.90
N THR A 83 6.50 5.33 -1.68
CA THR A 83 7.88 5.70 -1.37
C THR A 83 8.33 4.91 -0.14
N THR A 84 9.48 4.26 -0.25
CA THR A 84 10.14 3.58 0.87
C THR A 84 11.44 4.30 1.13
N GLU A 85 11.61 4.84 2.33
CA GLU A 85 12.87 5.47 2.73
C GLU A 85 13.84 4.43 3.30
N SER A 86 15.12 4.78 3.40
CA SER A 86 16.11 3.88 4.02
C SER A 86 15.77 3.54 5.47
N THR A 87 15.06 4.43 6.18
CA THR A 87 14.57 4.23 7.56
C THR A 87 13.37 3.28 7.62
N ASP A 88 12.68 3.05 6.50
CA ASP A 88 11.61 2.08 6.38
C ASP A 88 12.14 0.65 6.18
N LEU A 89 13.40 0.51 5.78
CA LEU A 89 14.05 -0.77 5.53
C LEU A 89 14.79 -1.28 6.78
N ASN A 90 14.66 -2.58 7.06
CA ASN A 90 15.40 -3.28 8.11
C ASN A 90 15.41 -4.81 7.84
N GLU A 91 15.86 -5.60 8.80
CA GLU A 91 15.92 -7.07 8.69
C GLU A 91 14.57 -7.73 8.36
N ASN A 92 13.45 -7.14 8.78
CA ASN A 92 12.10 -7.66 8.55
C ASN A 92 11.42 -6.99 7.36
N TYR A 93 11.63 -5.68 7.15
CA TYR A 93 11.06 -4.92 6.06
C TYR A 93 12.10 -4.69 4.98
N THR A 94 12.07 -5.50 3.93
CA THR A 94 13.12 -5.54 2.90
C THR A 94 12.64 -5.11 1.52
N LEU A 95 11.33 -4.99 1.31
CA LEU A 95 10.76 -4.60 0.03
C LEU A 95 10.78 -3.08 -0.14
N ASP A 96 11.51 -2.63 -1.15
CA ASP A 96 11.56 -1.23 -1.58
C ASP A 96 10.48 -0.94 -2.62
N PHE A 97 9.45 -0.21 -2.22
CA PHE A 97 8.35 0.21 -3.09
C PHE A 97 8.62 1.56 -3.79
N THR A 98 9.81 2.14 -3.66
CA THR A 98 10.14 3.41 -4.34
C THR A 98 9.93 3.28 -5.84
N ASN A 99 9.28 4.29 -6.42
CA ASN A 99 8.80 4.32 -7.82
C ASN A 99 7.67 3.33 -8.14
N SER A 100 7.13 2.62 -7.16
CA SER A 100 5.91 1.83 -7.37
C SER A 100 4.71 2.75 -7.44
N LYS A 101 3.78 2.38 -8.32
CA LYS A 101 2.56 3.14 -8.58
C LYS A 101 1.41 2.19 -8.81
N ALA A 102 0.28 2.50 -8.19
CA ALA A 102 -0.96 1.80 -8.39
C ALA A 102 -2.07 2.73 -8.84
N ARG A 103 -3.13 2.18 -9.39
CA ARG A 103 -4.28 2.92 -9.91
C ARG A 103 -5.59 2.28 -9.44
N PHE A 104 -6.50 3.12 -8.97
CA PHE A 104 -7.88 2.70 -8.68
C PHE A 104 -8.70 2.55 -9.96
N HIS A 105 -9.48 1.46 -10.02
CA HIS A 105 -10.55 1.33 -11.00
C HIS A 105 -11.80 2.13 -10.57
N LYS A 106 -12.73 2.41 -11.50
CA LYS A 106 -13.89 3.32 -11.31
C LYS A 106 -14.74 3.07 -10.05
N SER A 107 -14.67 1.90 -9.44
CA SER A 107 -15.40 1.52 -8.23
C SER A 107 -14.62 1.64 -6.92
N GLU A 108 -13.35 2.09 -6.93
CA GLU A 108 -12.45 2.15 -5.74
C GLU A 108 -12.23 0.82 -5.00
N THR A 109 -12.84 -0.26 -5.48
CA THR A 109 -12.75 -1.60 -4.90
C THR A 109 -11.54 -2.40 -5.38
N ASN A 110 -10.82 -1.91 -6.39
CA ASN A 110 -9.66 -2.60 -6.95
C ASN A 110 -8.50 -1.62 -7.16
N LEU A 111 -7.33 -2.02 -6.66
CA LEU A 111 -6.07 -1.31 -6.78
C LEU A 111 -5.11 -2.11 -7.66
N LEU A 112 -4.79 -1.60 -8.84
CA LEU A 112 -3.87 -2.25 -9.79
C LEU A 112 -2.49 -1.59 -9.71
N PHE A 113 -1.46 -2.36 -9.35
CA PHE A 113 -0.06 -1.93 -9.46
C PHE A 113 0.33 -1.81 -10.93
N THR A 114 0.46 -0.59 -11.45
CA THR A 114 0.79 -0.35 -12.86
C THR A 114 2.29 -0.34 -13.10
N GLU A 115 3.07 0.03 -12.09
CA GLU A 115 4.53 0.17 -12.16
C GLU A 115 5.13 -0.29 -10.81
N SER A 116 6.20 -1.08 -10.81
CA SER A 116 6.99 -1.42 -9.62
C SER A 116 8.35 -2.01 -10.02
N ASN A 117 9.38 -1.73 -9.24
CA ASN A 117 10.68 -2.41 -9.36
C ASN A 117 10.64 -3.85 -8.80
N ILE A 118 9.61 -4.18 -8.02
CA ILE A 118 9.37 -5.54 -7.53
C ILE A 118 8.56 -6.27 -8.60
N TYR A 119 9.25 -7.03 -9.45
CA TYR A 119 8.68 -7.59 -10.68
C TYR A 119 7.41 -8.42 -10.48
N TRP A 120 7.27 -9.11 -9.34
CA TRP A 120 6.11 -9.96 -9.04
C TRP A 120 4.93 -9.18 -8.45
N ILE A 121 5.10 -7.88 -8.17
CA ILE A 121 4.03 -6.93 -7.81
C ILE A 121 3.52 -6.18 -9.03
N GLU A 122 4.35 -5.94 -10.05
CA GLU A 122 3.92 -5.28 -11.28
C GLU A 122 2.70 -6.01 -11.87
N LYS A 123 1.66 -5.24 -12.23
CA LYS A 123 0.36 -5.70 -12.77
C LYS A 123 -0.49 -6.53 -11.81
N LYS A 124 -0.14 -6.59 -10.51
CA LYS A 124 -1.01 -7.20 -9.51
C LYS A 124 -2.19 -6.31 -9.19
N GLN A 125 -3.37 -6.93 -9.08
CA GLN A 125 -4.59 -6.29 -8.62
C GLN A 125 -4.90 -6.76 -7.21
N LEU A 126 -5.19 -5.82 -6.31
CA LEU A 126 -5.68 -6.11 -4.96
C LEU A 126 -7.10 -5.58 -4.82
N ALA A 127 -7.98 -6.36 -4.19
CA ALA A 127 -9.34 -5.98 -3.88
C ALA A 127 -9.39 -5.32 -2.50
N LYS A 128 -10.20 -4.28 -2.34
CA LYS A 128 -10.46 -3.66 -1.03
C LYS A 128 -11.32 -4.61 -0.18
N LEU A 129 -10.97 -4.72 1.11
CA LEU A 129 -11.71 -5.48 2.13
C LEU A 129 -12.90 -4.69 2.69
#